data_AF-A0AA46V742-F1
#
_entry.id   AF-A0AA46V742-F1
#
_cell.length_a   1.000
_cell.length_b   1.000
_cell.length_c   1.000
_cell.angle_alpha   90.00
_cell.angle_beta   90.00
_cell.angle_gamma   90.00
#
_symmetry.space_group_name_H-M   'P 1'
#
loop_
_entity.id
_entity.type
_entity.pdbx_description
1 polymer ?
#
loop_
_entity_poly.entity_id
_entity_poly.type
_entity_poly.pdbx_seq_one_letter_code
_entity_poly.pdbx_strand_id
1 'polypeptide(L)'
;MGVAVCSLKWEAARTGSQRIVYDSDGYHLVRFPYEESEESYDPWGMHDPGKAYPDPESGLIVPSHDGWGTVSALVFWAPDSRPVEYRARFVRDPLGSSTGYDSTATTDSAPTGGNQFRTYVWQMFVRKDTPLGLKVTARAAGDVPVPAALTLAEFKLAVQTDVHVPE
;
A
#
# COMPACT_ATOMS: atom_id res chain seq x y z
N MET A 1 -2.51 -23.81 -11.60
CA MET A 1 -2.78 -22.67 -10.71
C MET A 1 -1.70 -21.63 -10.96
N GLY A 2 -1.93 -20.81 -11.98
CA GLY A 2 -1.13 -19.63 -12.28
C GLY A 2 -1.25 -18.60 -11.17
N VAL A 3 -0.16 -17.89 -10.92
CA VAL A 3 -0.11 -16.76 -10.00
C VAL A 3 0.51 -15.58 -10.74
N ALA A 4 -0.19 -14.45 -10.72
CA ALA A 4 0.35 -13.17 -11.16
C ALA A 4 0.73 -12.35 -9.91
N VAL A 5 1.95 -11.81 -9.86
CA VAL A 5 2.47 -11.09 -8.69
C VAL A 5 3.02 -9.71 -9.02
N CYS A 6 2.85 -8.78 -8.11
CA CYS A 6 3.53 -7.49 -8.14
C CYS A 6 4.07 -7.22 -6.73
N SER A 7 5.32 -6.82 -6.63
CA SER A 7 5.99 -6.51 -5.37
C SER A 7 6.65 -5.14 -5.50
N LEU A 8 6.26 -4.23 -4.63
CA LEU A 8 6.80 -2.87 -4.55
C LEU A 8 7.51 -2.69 -3.22
N LYS A 9 8.67 -2.05 -3.26
CA LYS A 9 9.45 -1.71 -2.07
C LYS A 9 9.89 -0.26 -2.12
N TRP A 10 9.78 0.41 -0.99
CA TRP A 10 10.37 1.72 -0.74
C TRP A 10 11.16 1.66 0.55
N GLU A 11 12.40 2.17 0.54
CA GLU A 11 13.22 2.26 1.75
C GLU A 11 13.94 3.61 1.85
N ALA A 12 13.91 4.19 3.05
CA ALA A 12 14.41 5.55 3.27
C ALA A 12 15.91 5.70 2.95
N ALA A 13 16.68 4.62 3.14
CA ALA A 13 18.12 4.59 2.88
C ALA A 13 18.47 4.75 1.39
N ARG A 14 17.58 4.37 0.48
CA ARG A 14 17.79 4.46 -0.98
C ARG A 14 17.13 5.68 -1.59
N THR A 15 15.87 5.92 -1.23
CA THR A 15 15.02 6.89 -1.92
C THR A 15 14.91 8.24 -1.18
N GLY A 16 15.54 8.36 -0.01
CA GLY A 16 15.36 9.50 0.89
C GLY A 16 14.07 9.42 1.72
N SER A 17 13.65 10.50 2.37
CA SER A 17 12.56 10.44 3.35
C SER A 17 11.15 10.45 2.72
N GLN A 18 10.27 9.57 3.18
CA GLN A 18 8.83 9.64 2.94
C GLN A 18 8.11 9.89 4.27
N ARG A 19 7.27 10.92 4.31
CA ARG A 19 6.44 11.25 5.47
C ARG A 19 4.99 11.19 5.06
N ILE A 20 4.12 10.91 6.04
CA ILE A 20 2.68 10.98 5.83
C ILE A 20 2.31 12.41 5.39
N VAL A 21 1.83 12.52 4.16
CA VAL A 21 1.13 13.68 3.61
C VAL A 21 -0.31 13.28 3.40
N TYR A 22 -1.21 14.01 4.05
CA TYR A 22 -2.62 13.66 4.12
C TYR A 22 -3.37 14.03 2.85
N ASP A 23 -4.00 13.03 2.23
CA ASP A 23 -5.02 13.24 1.21
C ASP A 23 -6.35 13.65 1.89
N SER A 24 -7.35 14.01 1.09
CA SER A 24 -8.67 14.46 1.56
C SER A 24 -9.41 13.45 2.45
N ASP A 25 -9.07 12.17 2.35
CA ASP A 25 -9.65 11.08 3.13
C ASP A 25 -8.96 10.86 4.49
N GLY A 26 -7.98 11.70 4.85
CA GLY A 26 -7.26 11.61 6.12
C GLY A 26 -6.20 10.50 6.15
N TYR A 27 -5.79 9.98 5.00
CA TYR A 27 -4.70 9.01 4.89
C TYR A 27 -3.70 9.46 3.84
N HIS A 28 -2.48 8.96 3.97
CA HIS A 28 -1.44 9.08 2.97
C HIS A 28 -1.42 7.82 2.11
N LEU A 29 -1.63 7.95 0.79
CA LEU A 29 -1.29 6.86 -0.13
C LEU A 29 0.25 6.74 -0.17
N VAL A 30 0.79 5.57 0.16
CA VAL A 30 2.25 5.32 0.14
C VAL A 30 2.75 5.34 -1.30
N ARG A 31 3.93 5.89 -1.54
CA ARG A 31 4.58 6.01 -2.86
C ARG A 31 5.74 5.03 -2.96
N PHE A 32 5.88 4.38 -4.10
CA PHE A 32 6.94 3.41 -4.36
C PHE A 32 7.72 3.84 -5.62
N PRO A 33 9.04 4.04 -5.53
CA PRO A 33 9.86 4.16 -6.72
C PRO A 33 9.93 2.77 -7.37
N TYR A 34 9.73 2.69 -8.68
CA TYR A 34 10.06 1.47 -9.40
C TYR A 34 11.50 1.56 -9.90
N GLU A 35 12.42 1.21 -9.01
CA GLU A 35 13.80 0.89 -9.37
C GLU A 35 13.96 -0.63 -9.28
N GLU A 36 14.82 -1.22 -10.12
CA GLU A 36 15.28 -2.60 -9.93
C GLU A 36 16.00 -2.67 -8.56
N SER A 37 15.22 -2.97 -7.53
CA SER A 37 15.65 -3.29 -6.19
C SER A 37 15.46 -4.80 -5.97
N GLU A 38 16.13 -5.37 -4.98
CA GLU A 38 16.12 -6.83 -4.76
C GLU A 38 14.72 -7.42 -4.54
N GLU A 39 13.77 -6.63 -4.03
CA GLU A 39 12.40 -7.07 -3.71
C GLU A 39 11.32 -6.43 -4.60
N SER A 40 11.69 -5.49 -5.49
CA SER A 40 10.76 -4.95 -6.49
C SER A 40 10.65 -5.93 -7.66
N TYR A 41 9.46 -6.44 -7.93
CA TYR A 41 9.25 -7.44 -8.97
C TYR A 41 7.87 -7.31 -9.61
N ASP A 42 7.82 -7.04 -10.90
CA ASP A 42 6.59 -6.93 -11.67
C ASP A 42 6.78 -7.37 -13.14
N PRO A 43 6.77 -8.68 -13.42
CA PRO A 43 6.91 -9.19 -14.79
C PRO A 43 5.60 -9.08 -15.59
N TRP A 44 4.51 -8.62 -14.97
CA TRP A 44 3.20 -8.44 -15.64
C TRP A 44 2.85 -6.98 -15.91
N GLY A 45 3.72 -6.02 -15.60
CA GLY A 45 3.47 -4.59 -15.81
C GLY A 45 2.27 -4.07 -15.03
N MET A 46 2.02 -4.61 -13.84
CA MET A 46 0.98 -4.14 -12.93
C MET A 46 1.33 -2.83 -12.22
N HIS A 47 2.58 -2.41 -12.23
CA HIS A 47 3.01 -1.15 -11.66
C HIS A 47 3.68 -0.29 -12.71
N ASP A 48 2.97 0.76 -13.11
CA ASP A 48 3.57 1.89 -13.82
C ASP A 48 3.69 3.03 -12.80
N PRO A 49 4.91 3.41 -12.37
CA PRO A 49 5.07 4.51 -11.43
C PRO A 49 4.59 5.86 -11.96
N GLY A 50 4.09 5.93 -13.21
CA GLY A 50 3.85 7.17 -13.92
C GLY A 50 5.17 7.79 -14.37
N LYS A 51 5.09 8.93 -15.06
CA LYS A 51 6.28 9.59 -15.65
C LYS A 51 7.25 10.18 -14.62
N ALA A 52 6.89 10.28 -13.33
CA ALA A 52 7.79 10.74 -12.27
C ALA A 52 7.37 10.26 -10.86
N TYR A 53 8.24 9.51 -10.18
CA TYR A 53 8.14 9.39 -8.72
C TYR A 53 8.47 10.75 -8.07
N PRO A 54 7.74 11.23 -7.03
CA PRO A 54 6.74 10.51 -6.23
C PRO A 54 5.26 10.89 -6.55
N ASP A 55 4.83 10.86 -7.81
CA ASP A 55 3.44 11.11 -8.19
C ASP A 55 2.46 10.09 -7.56
N PRO A 56 1.17 10.44 -7.33
CA PRO A 56 0.16 9.52 -6.78
C PRO A 56 0.06 8.15 -7.45
N GLU A 57 0.26 8.09 -8.76
CA GLU A 57 0.25 6.85 -9.55
C GLU A 57 1.37 5.88 -9.13
N SER A 58 2.51 6.39 -8.66
CA SER A 58 3.59 5.57 -8.09
C SER A 58 3.21 4.84 -6.79
N GLY A 59 2.01 5.08 -6.26
CA GLY A 59 1.47 4.32 -5.12
C GLY A 59 0.62 3.12 -5.51
N LEU A 60 0.43 2.84 -6.81
CA LEU A 60 -0.61 1.93 -7.28
C LEU A 60 -0.07 0.62 -7.83
N ILE A 61 -0.78 -0.47 -7.54
CA ILE A 61 -0.70 -1.71 -8.33
C ILE A 61 -2.00 -1.80 -9.13
N VAL A 62 -1.92 -1.76 -10.45
CA VAL A 62 -3.02 -1.98 -11.40
C VAL A 62 -3.02 -3.46 -11.81
N PRO A 63 -3.92 -4.30 -11.28
CA PRO A 63 -3.90 -5.73 -11.55
C PRO A 63 -4.11 -6.02 -13.04
N SER A 64 -3.28 -6.91 -13.59
CA SER A 64 -3.42 -7.37 -14.98
C SER A 64 -4.37 -8.56 -15.15
N HIS A 65 -4.82 -9.16 -14.04
CA HIS A 65 -5.69 -10.35 -14.01
C HIS A 65 -6.81 -10.21 -12.97
N ASP A 66 -7.95 -10.83 -13.26
CA ASP A 66 -8.98 -11.11 -12.26
C ASP A 66 -8.59 -12.36 -11.45
N GLY A 67 -9.03 -12.44 -10.20
CA GLY A 67 -8.86 -13.66 -9.41
C GLY A 67 -9.07 -13.47 -7.91
N TRP A 68 -8.77 -14.52 -7.15
CA TRP A 68 -8.58 -14.40 -5.71
C TRP A 68 -7.22 -13.74 -5.48
N GLY A 69 -7.19 -12.68 -4.68
CA GLY A 69 -5.98 -11.91 -4.41
C GLY A 69 -5.56 -12.06 -2.95
N THR A 70 -4.27 -12.25 -2.73
CA THR A 70 -3.61 -12.02 -1.44
C THR A 70 -2.85 -10.70 -1.54
N VAL A 71 -3.34 -9.70 -0.82
CA VAL A 71 -2.73 -8.38 -0.71
C VAL A 71 -1.95 -8.34 0.60
N SER A 72 -0.69 -7.95 0.53
CA SER A 72 0.15 -7.84 1.72
C SER A 72 0.93 -6.54 1.72
N ALA A 73 1.21 -6.05 2.92
CA ALA A 73 2.04 -4.88 3.10
C ALA A 73 2.89 -5.01 4.35
N LEU A 74 3.97 -4.26 4.34
CA LEU A 74 4.82 -4.02 5.49
C LEU A 74 5.01 -2.51 5.59
N VAL A 75 4.88 -1.95 6.79
CA VAL A 75 5.10 -0.52 7.00
C VAL A 75 5.84 -0.29 8.31
N PHE A 76 6.99 0.35 8.21
CA PHE A 76 7.83 0.70 9.34
C PHE A 76 7.90 2.21 9.51
N TRP A 77 7.61 2.70 10.71
CA TRP A 77 7.74 4.11 11.06
C TRP A 77 8.94 4.35 11.97
N ALA A 78 9.58 5.50 11.75
CA ALA A 78 10.55 6.06 12.68
C ALA A 78 9.87 6.33 14.04
N PRO A 79 10.64 6.40 15.14
CA PRO A 79 10.06 6.64 16.45
C PRO A 79 9.51 8.07 16.51
N ASP A 80 8.28 8.20 16.99
CA ASP A 80 7.57 9.48 17.15
C ASP A 80 6.71 9.41 18.41
N SER A 81 6.84 10.40 19.30
CA SER A 81 6.12 10.42 20.58
C SER A 81 4.71 11.00 20.48
N ARG A 82 4.32 11.53 19.32
CA ARG A 82 3.03 12.21 19.12
C ARG A 82 1.89 11.25 18.77
N PRO A 83 2.05 10.24 17.90
CA PRO A 83 0.98 9.32 17.57
C PRO A 83 0.58 8.47 18.78
N VAL A 84 -0.72 8.39 19.02
CA VAL A 84 -1.36 7.42 19.94
C VAL A 84 -2.01 6.27 19.17
N GLU A 85 -2.02 6.34 17.85
CA GLU A 85 -2.63 5.34 16.97
C GLU A 85 -1.99 5.39 15.57
N TYR A 86 -1.81 4.23 14.96
CA TYR A 86 -1.43 4.06 13.57
C TYR A 86 -2.51 3.24 12.87
N ARG A 87 -2.95 3.66 11.69
CA ARG A 87 -3.89 2.89 10.87
C ARG A 87 -3.33 2.65 9.48
N ALA A 88 -3.63 1.49 8.92
CA ALA A 88 -3.38 1.16 7.53
C ALA A 88 -4.65 0.58 6.91
N ARG A 89 -4.80 0.77 5.60
CA ARG A 89 -5.87 0.17 4.82
C ARG A 89 -5.41 -0.15 3.41
N PHE A 90 -6.04 -1.14 2.82
CA PHE A 90 -5.98 -1.35 1.39
C PHE A 90 -7.17 -0.64 0.74
N VAL A 91 -6.94 -0.02 -0.40
CA VAL A 91 -7.98 0.74 -1.10
C VAL A 91 -8.02 0.28 -2.54
N ARG A 92 -9.21 -0.08 -3.02
CA ARG A 92 -9.51 -0.19 -4.45
C ARG A 92 -9.80 1.20 -4.99
N ASP A 93 -9.19 1.49 -6.12
CA ASP A 93 -9.25 2.76 -6.83
C ASP A 93 -9.04 3.99 -5.92
N PRO A 94 -7.88 4.11 -5.24
CA PRO A 94 -7.62 5.18 -4.27
C PRO A 94 -7.63 6.58 -4.89
N LEU A 95 -7.48 6.71 -6.21
CA LEU A 95 -7.52 7.97 -6.94
C LEU A 95 -8.86 8.22 -7.65
N GLY A 96 -9.79 7.25 -7.62
CA GLY A 96 -11.10 7.35 -8.26
C GLY A 96 -11.04 7.39 -9.80
N SER A 97 -10.03 6.78 -10.41
CA SER A 97 -9.78 6.80 -11.85
C SER A 97 -10.43 5.66 -12.63
N SER A 98 -11.03 4.66 -11.95
CA SER A 98 -11.57 3.44 -12.58
C SER A 98 -12.97 3.09 -12.05
N THR A 99 -13.08 2.43 -10.90
CA THR A 99 -14.35 1.89 -10.36
C THR A 99 -14.96 2.73 -9.24
N GLY A 100 -14.27 3.78 -8.79
CA GLY A 100 -14.61 4.56 -7.61
C GLY A 100 -13.92 4.04 -6.35
N TYR A 101 -13.63 4.97 -5.45
CA TYR A 101 -12.94 4.74 -4.18
C TYR A 101 -13.66 3.70 -3.31
N ASP A 102 -12.96 2.63 -2.92
CA ASP A 102 -13.45 1.58 -2.03
C ASP A 102 -12.36 1.14 -1.03
N SER A 103 -12.57 1.49 0.24
CA SER A 103 -11.67 1.15 1.34
C SER A 103 -11.98 -0.23 1.90
N THR A 104 -10.97 -1.08 2.02
CA THR A 104 -11.09 -2.42 2.62
C THR A 104 -9.93 -2.68 3.60
N ALA A 105 -10.12 -3.66 4.50
CA ALA A 105 -9.09 -4.11 5.44
C ALA A 105 -8.42 -3.00 6.29
N THR A 106 -9.21 -2.07 6.81
CA THR A 106 -8.69 -1.06 7.75
C THR A 106 -8.26 -1.75 9.05
N THR A 107 -7.02 -1.53 9.45
CA THR A 107 -6.45 -2.02 10.71
C THR A 107 -5.81 -0.86 11.46
N ASP A 108 -6.19 -0.67 12.72
CA ASP A 108 -5.55 0.25 13.65
C ASP A 108 -4.65 -0.50 14.67
N SER A 109 -3.71 0.23 15.27
CA SER A 109 -2.86 -0.28 16.34
C SER A 109 -2.33 0.84 17.23
N ALA A 110 -2.14 0.53 18.52
CA ALA A 110 -1.44 1.41 19.44
C ALA A 110 0.07 1.48 19.12
N PRO A 111 0.75 2.60 19.48
CA PRO A 111 2.20 2.70 19.41
C PRO A 111 2.88 1.73 20.37
N THR A 112 4.05 1.23 19.95
CA THR A 112 5.04 0.57 20.81
C THR A 112 6.12 1.56 21.25
N GLY A 113 6.96 1.22 22.24
CA GLY A 113 7.91 2.17 22.83
C GLY A 113 9.08 2.65 21.95
N GLY A 114 9.21 2.15 20.72
CA GLY A 114 10.31 2.49 19.81
C GLY A 114 9.83 2.72 18.38
N ASN A 115 10.56 2.15 17.41
CA ASN A 115 10.09 2.08 16.03
C ASN A 115 8.78 1.28 15.95
N GLN A 116 7.95 1.60 14.97
CA GLN A 116 6.72 0.86 14.73
C GLN A 116 6.94 -0.08 13.55
N PHE A 117 6.78 -1.37 13.78
CA PHE A 117 6.92 -2.40 12.76
C PHE A 117 5.59 -3.11 12.58
N ARG A 118 4.98 -3.03 11.40
CA ARG A 118 3.68 -3.65 11.14
C ARG A 118 3.69 -4.36 9.79
N THR A 119 3.01 -5.49 9.77
CA THR A 119 2.72 -6.28 8.58
C THR A 119 1.21 -6.47 8.48
N TYR A 120 0.68 -6.44 7.27
CA TYR A 120 -0.73 -6.53 6.96
C TYR A 120 -0.94 -7.57 5.87
N VAL A 121 -1.99 -8.37 6.00
CA VAL A 121 -2.42 -9.33 4.98
C VAL A 121 -3.93 -9.27 4.87
N TRP A 122 -4.43 -9.22 3.66
CA TRP A 122 -5.84 -9.29 3.36
C TRP A 122 -6.09 -10.14 2.12
N GLN A 123 -7.22 -10.81 2.08
CA GLN A 123 -7.64 -11.56 0.92
C GLN A 123 -8.91 -10.99 0.34
N MET A 124 -8.98 -10.88 -0.98
CA MET A 124 -10.13 -10.30 -1.65
C MET A 124 -10.23 -10.74 -3.11
N PHE A 125 -11.40 -10.60 -3.71
CA PHE A 125 -11.50 -10.63 -5.16
C PHE A 125 -10.80 -9.40 -5.75
N VAL A 126 -9.85 -9.68 -6.64
CA VAL A 126 -9.12 -8.69 -7.42
C VAL A 126 -9.77 -8.61 -8.79
N ARG A 127 -9.93 -7.38 -9.25
CA ARG A 127 -10.46 -7.07 -10.58
C ARG A 127 -9.35 -6.47 -11.40
N LYS A 128 -9.20 -6.97 -12.62
CA LYS A 128 -8.31 -6.37 -13.61
C LYS A 128 -8.66 -4.89 -13.78
N ASP A 129 -7.64 -4.06 -13.97
CA ASP A 129 -7.75 -2.62 -14.24
C ASP A 129 -8.38 -1.80 -13.09
N THR A 130 -8.60 -2.39 -11.91
CA THR A 130 -8.98 -1.68 -10.68
C THR A 130 -7.73 -1.42 -9.84
N PRO A 131 -7.20 -0.18 -9.78
CA PRO A 131 -5.97 0.10 -9.07
C PRO A 131 -6.10 -0.23 -7.59
N LEU A 132 -5.03 -0.73 -6.99
CA LEU A 132 -4.95 -1.00 -5.55
C LEU A 132 -3.89 -0.08 -4.95
N GLY A 133 -4.15 0.41 -3.74
CA GLY A 133 -3.21 1.24 -2.99
C GLY A 133 -3.15 0.89 -1.52
N LEU A 134 -1.97 1.07 -0.94
CA LEU A 134 -1.74 1.05 0.51
C LEU A 134 -1.86 2.48 1.05
N LYS A 135 -2.83 2.72 1.93
CA LYS A 135 -2.95 4.01 2.62
C LYS A 135 -2.69 3.89 4.11
N VAL A 136 -1.94 4.84 4.66
CA VAL A 136 -1.54 4.86 6.07
C VAL A 136 -1.83 6.20 6.75
N THR A 137 -1.98 6.17 8.06
CA THR A 137 -2.19 7.37 8.89
C THR A 137 -1.62 7.16 10.28
N ALA A 138 -1.18 8.25 10.91
CA ALA A 138 -0.79 8.29 12.31
C ALA A 138 -1.59 9.40 13.01
N ARG A 139 -2.16 9.11 14.18
CA ARG A 139 -3.09 10.03 14.86
C ARG A 139 -2.60 10.29 16.27
N ALA A 140 -2.57 11.56 16.67
CA ALA A 140 -2.42 11.95 18.07
C ALA A 140 -3.80 11.94 18.76
N ALA A 141 -3.81 12.23 20.06
CA ALA A 141 -5.05 12.33 20.84
C ALA A 141 -6.05 13.27 20.16
N GLY A 142 -7.33 12.86 20.13
CA GLY A 142 -8.39 13.61 19.44
C GLY A 142 -8.37 13.47 17.92
N ASP A 143 -7.78 12.39 17.37
CA ASP A 143 -7.71 12.09 15.94
C ASP A 143 -6.91 13.13 15.12
N VAL A 144 -6.02 13.90 15.78
CA VAL A 144 -5.21 14.93 15.13
C VAL A 144 -4.18 14.27 14.20
N PRO A 145 -4.10 14.67 12.92
CA PRO A 145 -3.14 14.12 11.96
C PRO A 145 -1.67 14.34 12.40
N VAL A 146 -0.84 13.30 12.33
CA VAL A 146 0.60 13.38 12.58
C VAL A 146 1.36 12.98 11.32
N PRO A 147 2.26 13.85 10.79
CA PRO A 147 3.06 13.53 9.62
C PRO A 147 4.22 12.59 10.00
N ALA A 148 3.93 11.40 10.53
CA ALA A 148 4.93 10.44 10.97
C ALA A 148 5.81 10.03 9.77
N ALA A 149 7.10 9.78 10.04
CA ALA A 149 8.06 9.39 9.01
C ALA A 149 8.07 7.88 8.81
N LEU A 150 8.05 7.45 7.55
CA LEU A 150 8.28 6.06 7.17
C LEU A 150 9.78 5.79 7.10
N THR A 151 10.17 4.54 7.32
CA THR A 151 11.55 4.04 7.16
C THR A 151 11.65 2.92 6.14
N LEU A 152 10.60 2.10 6.05
CA LEU A 152 10.43 1.04 5.06
C LEU A 152 8.95 0.87 4.77
N ALA A 153 8.61 0.61 3.51
CA ALA A 153 7.29 0.17 3.12
C ALA A 153 7.38 -0.88 2.00
N GLU A 154 6.54 -1.90 2.07
CA GLU A 154 6.34 -2.86 0.98
C GLU A 154 4.84 -2.99 0.70
N PHE A 155 4.50 -3.17 -0.56
CA PHE A 155 3.13 -3.42 -1.01
C PHE A 155 3.17 -4.49 -2.09
N LYS A 156 2.51 -5.62 -1.82
CA LYS A 156 2.58 -6.80 -2.67
C LYS A 156 1.19 -7.34 -2.97
N LEU A 157 1.02 -7.80 -4.20
CA LEU A 157 -0.16 -8.45 -4.71
C LEU A 157 0.22 -9.81 -5.27
N ALA A 158 -0.53 -10.85 -4.90
CA ALA A 158 -0.52 -12.13 -5.60
C ALA A 158 -1.95 -12.49 -5.99
N VAL A 159 -2.19 -12.76 -7.28
CA VAL A 159 -3.50 -13.11 -7.83
C VAL A 159 -3.47 -14.56 -8.28
N GLN A 160 -4.28 -15.40 -7.65
CA GLN A 160 -4.58 -16.74 -8.13
C GLN A 160 -5.55 -16.63 -9.32
N THR A 161 -5.08 -16.93 -10.53
CA THR A 161 -5.82 -16.71 -11.79
C THR A 161 -6.72 -17.88 -12.18
N ASP A 162 -6.42 -19.08 -11.69
CA ASP A 162 -7.12 -20.30 -12.08
C ASP A 162 -8.14 -20.72 -11.00
N VAL A 163 -9.19 -19.92 -10.81
CA VAL A 163 -10.28 -20.24 -9.86
C VAL A 163 -11.31 -21.13 -10.57
N HIS A 164 -11.59 -22.30 -9.99
CA HIS A 164 -12.65 -23.17 -10.49
C HIS A 164 -14.02 -22.49 -10.33
N VAL A 165 -14.78 -22.41 -11.43
CA VAL A 165 -16.17 -21.93 -11.40
C VAL A 165 -17.06 -23.12 -11.00
N PRO A 166 -18.00 -22.95 -10.05
CA PRO A 166 -18.99 -23.98 -9.78
C PRO A 166 -19.83 -24.26 -11.03
N GLU A 167 -20.03 -25.54 -11.35
CA GLU A 167 -20.96 -25.97 -12.42
C GLU A 167 -22.41 -25.70 -12.06
#